data_AF-A0A9J6RFT8-F1
#
_entry.id   AF-A0A9J6RFT8-F1
#
_cell.length_a   1.000
_cell.length_b   1.000
_cell.length_c   1.000
_cell.angle_alpha   90.00
_cell.angle_beta   90.00
_cell.angle_gamma   90.00
#
_symmetry.space_group_name_H-M   'P 1'
#
loop_
_entity.id
_entity.type
_entity.pdbx_description
1 polymer ?
#
loop_
_entity_poly.entity_id
_entity_poly.type
_entity_poly.pdbx_seq_one_letter_code
_entity_poly.pdbx_strand_id
1 'polypeptide(L)'
;MNHKKNRFILLFITIFVLQFYFFTDYRHFLHFLLGILISAIAIRRVRELKRQNRSGQAHLVLIIVYFVTFTLFIWYVQPLVVGLLT
;
A
#
# COMPACT_ATOMS: atom_id res chain seq x y z
N MET A 1 19.94 12.45 2.79
CA MET A 1 19.22 11.65 3.82
C MET A 1 20.12 10.47 4.19
N ASN A 2 20.61 10.38 5.43
CA ASN A 2 21.62 9.37 5.82
C ASN A 2 21.11 7.94 5.57
N HIS A 3 21.86 7.13 4.82
CA HIS A 3 21.51 5.75 4.46
C HIS A 3 21.14 4.86 5.66
N LYS A 4 21.72 5.14 6.84
CA LYS A 4 21.39 4.46 8.10
C LYS A 4 19.93 4.70 8.54
N LYS A 5 19.41 5.92 8.35
CA LYS A 5 18.05 6.31 8.75
C LYS A 5 16.99 5.64 7.86
N ASN A 6 17.27 5.50 6.56
CA ASN A 6 16.40 4.77 5.63
C ASN A 6 16.31 3.28 5.93
N ARG A 7 17.43 2.63 6.27
CA ARG A 7 17.43 1.21 6.65
C ARG A 7 16.62 0.97 7.92
N PHE A 8 16.72 1.89 8.88
CA PHE A 8 15.96 1.80 10.14
C PHE A 8 14.46 1.92 9.91
N ILE A 9 14.03 2.86 9.06
CA ILE A 9 12.62 3.04 8.69
C ILE A 9 12.10 1.79 7.96
N LEU A 10 12.87 1.24 7.02
CA LEU A 10 12.50 0.03 6.30
C LEU A 10 12.34 -1.17 7.25
N LEU A 11 13.30 -1.36 8.15
CA LEU A 11 13.29 -2.46 9.13
C LEU A 11 12.10 -2.34 10.09
N PHE A 12 11.80 -1.12 10.53
CA PHE A 12 10.65 -0.83 11.39
C PHE A 12 9.33 -1.13 10.68
N ILE A 13 9.20 -0.73 9.40
CA ILE A 13 8.03 -1.05 8.57
C ILE A 13 7.88 -2.56 8.41
N THR A 14 8.97 -3.29 8.13
CA THR A 14 8.93 -4.75 7.95
C THR A 14 8.53 -5.48 9.23
N ILE A 15 9.05 -5.09 10.39
CA ILE A 15 8.68 -5.68 11.69
C ILE A 15 7.21 -5.41 12.00
N PHE A 16 6.73 -4.19 11.74
CA PHE A 16 5.30 -3.86 11.91
C PHE A 16 4.43 -4.72 10.99
N VAL A 17 4.78 -4.83 9.71
CA VAL A 17 4.07 -5.66 8.73
C VAL A 17 4.03 -7.13 9.18
N LEU A 18 5.16 -7.67 9.66
CA LEU A 18 5.22 -9.04 10.19
C LEU A 18 4.34 -9.22 11.43
N GLN A 19 4.39 -8.30 12.40
CA GLN A 19 3.55 -8.39 13.60
C GLN A 19 2.05 -8.36 13.24
N PHE A 20 1.68 -7.51 12.28
CA PHE A 20 0.31 -7.41 11.77
C PHE A 20 -0.16 -8.65 11.01
N TYR A 21 0.76 -9.37 10.36
CA TYR A 21 0.46 -10.58 9.61
C TYR A 21 0.11 -11.77 10.54
N PHE A 22 0.76 -11.85 11.70
CA PHE A 22 0.71 -13.03 12.57
C PHE A 22 -0.25 -12.96 13.76
N PHE A 23 -0.68 -11.78 14.25
CA PHE A 23 -1.21 -11.69 15.63
C PHE A 23 -2.61 -11.06 15.87
N THR A 24 -3.45 -10.79 14.86
CA THR A 24 -4.80 -10.20 15.14
C THR A 24 -5.95 -10.73 14.27
N ASP A 25 -7.10 -11.00 14.90
CA ASP A 25 -8.36 -11.35 14.21
C ASP A 25 -8.86 -10.21 13.29
N TYR A 26 -8.49 -8.97 13.60
CA TYR A 26 -8.77 -7.79 12.77
C TYR A 26 -7.74 -7.51 11.68
N ARG A 27 -6.78 -8.44 11.41
CA ARG A 27 -5.69 -8.21 10.45
C ARG A 27 -6.20 -7.78 9.08
N HIS A 28 -7.33 -8.35 8.66
CA HIS A 28 -7.90 -8.13 7.32
C HIS A 28 -8.39 -6.70 7.17
N PHE A 29 -9.10 -6.18 8.17
CA PHE A 29 -9.59 -4.80 8.19
C PHE A 29 -8.42 -3.80 8.26
N LEU A 30 -7.42 -4.06 9.08
CA LEU A 30 -6.24 -3.22 9.21
C LEU A 30 -5.35 -3.24 7.95
N HIS A 31 -5.15 -4.39 7.32
CA HIS A 31 -4.44 -4.47 6.04
C HIS A 31 -5.18 -3.74 4.92
N PHE A 32 -6.51 -3.82 4.90
CA PHE A 32 -7.33 -3.08 3.95
C PHE A 32 -7.17 -1.56 4.11
N LEU A 33 -7.31 -1.06 5.34
CA LEU A 33 -7.07 0.35 5.69
C LEU A 33 -5.65 0.82 5.34
N LEU A 34 -4.65 0.00 5.66
CA LEU A 34 -3.25 0.29 5.36
C LEU A 34 -3.03 0.40 3.85
N GLY A 35 -3.60 -0.52 3.07
CA GLY A 35 -3.52 -0.46 1.60
C GLY A 35 -4.19 0.79 1.03
N ILE A 36 -5.36 1.19 1.55
CA ILE A 36 -6.01 2.46 1.17
C ILE A 36 -5.09 3.65 1.46
N LEU A 37 -4.49 3.68 2.65
CA LEU A 37 -3.60 4.76 3.07
C LEU A 37 -2.36 4.84 2.17
N ILE A 38 -1.73 3.70 1.87
CA ILE A 38 -0.57 3.62 0.97
C ILE A 38 -0.95 4.14 -0.42
N SER A 39 -2.09 3.72 -0.97
CA SER A 39 -2.59 4.20 -2.26
C SER A 39 -2.82 5.71 -2.25
N ALA A 40 -3.43 6.28 -1.21
CA ALA A 40 -3.66 7.72 -1.10
C ALA A 40 -2.35 8.52 -1.07
N ILE A 41 -1.38 8.07 -0.27
CA ILE A 41 -0.05 8.70 -0.19
C ILE A 41 0.68 8.61 -1.54
N ALA A 42 0.64 7.44 -2.18
CA ALA A 42 1.30 7.22 -3.46
C ALA A 42 0.63 8.03 -4.60
N ILE A 43 -0.70 8.16 -4.63
CA ILE A 43 -1.41 9.04 -5.56
C ILE A 43 -0.99 10.51 -5.37
N ARG A 44 -0.91 10.97 -4.12
CA ARG A 44 -0.41 12.32 -3.82
C ARG A 44 1.02 12.50 -4.34
N ARG A 45 1.88 11.49 -4.14
CA ARG A 45 3.25 11.49 -4.64
C ARG A 45 3.33 11.52 -6.17
N VAL A 46 2.45 10.81 -6.87
CA VAL A 46 2.34 10.88 -8.35
C VAL A 46 2.04 12.31 -8.80
N ARG A 47 1.09 12.99 -8.15
CA ARG A 47 0.73 14.38 -8.48
C ARG A 47 1.91 15.33 -8.28
N GLU A 48 2.64 15.18 -7.17
CA GLU A 48 3.86 15.97 -6.91
C GLU A 48 4.94 15.72 -7.96
N LEU A 49 5.19 14.46 -8.32
CA LEU A 49 6.20 14.09 -9.32
C LEU A 49 5.84 14.59 -10.72
N LYS A 50 4.56 14.54 -11.09
CA LYS A 50 4.06 15.17 -12.33
C LYS A 50 4.28 16.68 -12.32
N ARG A 51 4.00 17.36 -11.20
CA ARG A 51 4.25 18.81 -11.05
C ARG A 51 5.72 19.19 -11.20
N GLN A 52 6.63 18.27 -10.86
CA GLN A 52 8.09 18.44 -10.97
C GLN A 52 8.66 17.98 -12.32
N ASN A 53 7.82 17.68 -13.33
CA ASN A 53 8.23 17.10 -14.62
C ASN A 53 9.00 15.77 -14.52
N ARG A 54 8.88 15.04 -13.41
CA ARG A 54 9.50 13.72 -13.21
C ARG A 54 8.58 12.59 -13.66
N SER A 55 8.23 12.59 -14.95
CA SER A 55 7.24 11.68 -15.53
C SER A 55 7.57 10.20 -15.33
N GLY A 56 8.84 9.79 -15.49
CA GLY A 56 9.27 8.40 -15.32
C GLY A 56 9.07 7.89 -13.89
N GLN A 57 9.45 8.68 -12.89
CA GLN A 57 9.24 8.33 -11.47
C GLN A 57 7.73 8.31 -11.13
N ALA A 58 6.95 9.21 -11.72
CA ALA A 58 5.50 9.22 -11.53
C ALA A 58 4.83 7.94 -12.08
N HIS A 59 5.27 7.42 -13.23
CA HIS A 59 4.74 6.17 -13.79
C HIS A 59 5.07 4.97 -12.90
N LEU A 60 6.29 4.90 -12.37
CA LEU A 60 6.67 3.82 -11.44
C LEU A 60 5.80 3.83 -10.18
N VAL A 61 5.58 5.00 -9.58
CA VAL A 61 4.70 5.12 -8.40
C VAL A 61 3.25 4.78 -8.76
N LEU A 62 2.78 5.12 -9.96
CA LEU A 62 1.44 4.76 -10.43
C LEU A 62 1.27 3.23 -10.58
N ILE A 63 2.28 2.54 -11.08
CA ILE A 63 2.29 1.06 -11.16
C ILE A 63 2.14 0.45 -9.77
N ILE A 64 2.86 0.99 -8.77
CA ILE A 64 2.74 0.55 -7.38
C ILE A 64 1.30 0.76 -6.87
N VAL A 65 0.69 1.91 -7.15
CA VAL A 65 -0.72 2.18 -6.76
C VAL A 65 -1.66 1.14 -7.39
N TYR A 66 -1.51 0.85 -8.68
CA TYR A 66 -2.35 -0.15 -9.35
C TYR A 66 -2.15 -1.54 -8.75
N PHE A 67 -0.93 -1.94 -8.47
CA PHE A 67 -0.65 -3.23 -7.85
C PHE A 67 -1.27 -3.36 -6.45
N VAL A 68 -1.14 -2.34 -5.61
CA VAL A 68 -1.75 -2.31 -4.27
C VAL A 68 -3.27 -2.35 -4.37
N THR A 69 -3.86 -1.55 -5.27
CA THR A 69 -5.31 -1.49 -5.46
C THR A 69 -5.87 -2.82 -5.97
N PHE A 70 -5.19 -3.44 -6.93
CA PHE A 70 -5.55 -4.76 -7.43
C PHE A 70 -5.50 -5.82 -6.33
N THR A 71 -4.43 -5.81 -5.52
CA THR A 71 -4.30 -6.72 -4.39
C THR A 71 -5.43 -6.52 -3.38
N LEU A 72 -5.79 -5.29 -3.06
CA LEU A 72 -6.92 -5.00 -2.17
C LEU A 72 -8.25 -5.51 -2.74
N PHE A 73 -8.46 -5.34 -4.05
CA PHE A 73 -9.68 -5.79 -4.71
C PHE A 73 -9.82 -7.32 -4.62
N ILE A 74 -8.79 -8.07 -5.02
CA ILE A 74 -8.82 -9.54 -5.03
C ILE A 74 -9.00 -10.11 -3.63
N TRP A 75 -8.34 -9.54 -2.63
CA TRP A 75 -8.30 -10.12 -1.28
C TRP A 75 -9.45 -9.68 -0.38
N TYR A 76 -10.08 -8.53 -0.64
CA TYR A 76 -11.10 -7.97 0.26
C TYR A 76 -12.41 -7.66 -0.43
N VAL A 77 -12.39 -7.15 -1.66
CA VAL A 77 -13.62 -6.77 -2.38
C VAL A 77 -14.26 -7.98 -3.04
N GLN A 78 -13.48 -8.77 -3.78
CA GLN A 78 -13.98 -9.95 -4.50
C GLN A 78 -14.64 -10.99 -3.57
N PRO A 79 -14.06 -11.40 -2.44
CA PRO A 79 -14.70 -12.39 -1.55
C PRO A 79 -15.99 -11.85 -0.93
N LEU A 80 -16.05 -10.55 -0.66
CA LEU A 80 -17.23 -9.88 -0.13
C LEU A 80 -18.36 -9.83 -1.18
N VAL A 81 -18.03 -9.54 -2.44
CA VAL A 81 -19.00 -9.56 -3.54
C VAL A 81 -19.51 -10.98 -3.80
N VAL A 82 -18.63 -11.97 -3.85
CA VAL A 82 -19.02 -13.38 -4.04
C VAL A 82 -19.91 -13.85 -2.90
N GLY A 83 -19.55 -13.56 -1.65
CA GLY A 83 -20.34 -13.94 -0.48
C GLY A 83 -21.69 -13.23 -0.34
N LEU A 84 -21.91 -12.10 -1.03
CA LEU A 84 -23.20 -11.42 -1.10
C LEU A 84 -24.11 -11.98 -2.21
N LEU A 85 -23.53 -12.62 -3.23
CA LEU A 85 -24.24 -13.16 -4.39
C LEU A 85 -24.61 -14.64 -4.23
N THR A 86 -23.98 -15.35 -3.30
CA THR A 86 -24.31 -16.73 -2.88
C THR A 86 -25.21 -16.74 -1.67
#